data_AF-A0A2K9E286-F1
#
_entry.id   AF-A0A2K9E286-F1
#
_cell.length_a   1.000
_cell.length_b   1.000
_cell.length_c   1.000
_cell.angle_alpha   90.00
_cell.angle_beta   90.00
_cell.angle_gamma   90.00
#
_symmetry.space_group_name_H-M   'P 1'
#
loop_
_entity.id
_entity.type
_entity.pdbx_description
1 polymer ?
#
loop_
_entity_poly.entity_id
_entity_poly.type
_entity_poly.pdbx_seq_one_letter_code
_entity_poly.pdbx_strand_id
1 'polypeptide(L)'
;MSTKLFGNASNIAKKWTEIICCAFEKGVYDHNVYSDTYKKIYGLPPKGGRLLDFSNFYQISLVSDNLEDKTASALMDYILHKKTGIYYIYDRQLSILPEVFKSKEASKYIAAIELLSEYKNPGCKEKLMFVVEWLNTQKEGEGYWDMGTTVKDGVRFPLSNSWRKKELRVKDCTYRISRLMKNLVIDK
;
A
#
# COMPACT_ATOMS: atom_id res chain seq x y z
N MET A 1 -3.33 -31.01 -7.25
CA MET A 1 -2.63 -30.46 -6.07
C MET A 1 -2.76 -28.92 -6.07
N SER A 2 -3.99 -28.38 -5.96
CA SER A 2 -4.26 -26.93 -6.13
C SER A 2 -5.36 -26.40 -5.18
N THR A 3 -6.27 -27.25 -4.71
CA THR A 3 -7.39 -26.86 -3.81
C THR A 3 -6.99 -26.51 -2.37
N LYS A 4 -5.84 -27.00 -1.87
CA LYS A 4 -5.39 -26.79 -0.48
C LYS A 4 -4.80 -25.40 -0.22
N LEU A 5 -4.21 -24.76 -1.24
CA LEU A 5 -3.60 -23.43 -1.16
C LEU A 5 -4.66 -22.31 -1.11
N PHE A 6 -5.71 -22.40 -1.94
CA PHE A 6 -6.82 -21.44 -1.95
C PHE A 6 -7.61 -21.44 -0.64
N GLY A 7 -7.86 -22.63 -0.05
CA GLY A 7 -8.55 -22.74 1.23
C GLY A 7 -7.79 -22.09 2.40
N ASN A 8 -6.45 -22.10 2.36
CA ASN A 8 -5.62 -21.55 3.43
C ASN A 8 -5.46 -20.02 3.31
N ALA A 9 -5.25 -19.50 2.09
CA ALA A 9 -5.16 -18.06 1.85
C ALA A 9 -6.49 -17.33 2.16
N SER A 10 -7.63 -17.91 1.77
CA SER A 10 -8.95 -17.35 2.09
C SER A 10 -9.22 -17.33 3.60
N ASN A 11 -8.76 -18.35 4.34
CA ASN A 11 -8.90 -18.37 5.80
C ASN A 11 -8.03 -17.31 6.48
N ILE A 12 -6.78 -17.13 6.04
CA ILE A 12 -5.90 -16.07 6.56
C ILE A 12 -6.50 -14.69 6.28
N ALA A 13 -7.07 -14.48 5.09
CA ALA A 13 -7.74 -13.22 4.74
C ALA A 13 -8.89 -12.92 5.70
N LYS A 14 -9.80 -13.88 5.91
CA LYS A 14 -10.93 -13.74 6.83
C LYS A 14 -10.49 -13.38 8.25
N LYS A 15 -9.46 -14.05 8.76
CA LYS A 15 -8.90 -13.76 10.08
C LYS A 15 -8.40 -12.33 10.20
N TRP A 16 -7.61 -11.86 9.23
CA TRP A 16 -7.10 -10.49 9.23
C TRP A 16 -8.19 -9.45 9.04
N THR A 17 -9.17 -9.74 8.18
CA THR A 17 -10.36 -8.91 8.03
C THR A 17 -11.09 -8.76 9.36
N GLU A 18 -11.36 -9.84 10.08
CA GLU A 18 -12.02 -9.80 11.40
C GLU A 18 -11.21 -8.98 12.42
N ILE A 19 -9.89 -9.22 12.49
CA ILE A 19 -8.98 -8.48 13.40
C ILE A 19 -9.04 -6.99 13.11
N ILE A 20 -8.96 -6.59 11.84
CA ILE A 20 -8.96 -5.18 11.42
C ILE A 20 -10.35 -4.57 11.64
N CYS A 21 -11.43 -5.25 11.28
CA CYS A 21 -12.79 -4.74 11.52
C CYS A 21 -13.04 -4.46 13.00
N CYS A 22 -12.67 -5.37 13.91
CA CYS A 22 -12.80 -5.12 15.34
C CYS A 22 -11.91 -3.95 15.80
N ALA A 23 -10.64 -3.92 15.36
CA ALA A 23 -9.69 -2.88 15.76
C ALA A 23 -10.10 -1.46 15.33
N PHE A 24 -10.95 -1.33 14.31
CA PHE A 24 -11.43 -0.07 13.76
C PHE A 24 -12.94 0.14 13.93
N GLU A 25 -13.61 -0.66 14.76
CA GLU A 25 -15.07 -0.59 14.96
C GLU A 25 -15.56 0.81 15.35
N LYS A 26 -14.74 1.55 16.11
CA LYS A 26 -15.02 2.93 16.56
C LYS A 26 -14.60 4.00 15.54
N GLY A 27 -14.20 3.60 14.33
CA GLY A 27 -13.69 4.49 13.29
C GLY A 27 -12.23 4.94 13.47
N VAL A 28 -11.57 4.52 14.54
CA VAL A 28 -10.14 4.78 14.83
C VAL A 28 -9.48 3.51 15.36
N TYR A 29 -8.17 3.38 15.16
CA TYR A 29 -7.41 2.22 15.62
C TYR A 29 -7.40 2.11 17.16
N ASP A 30 -7.89 0.99 17.67
CA ASP A 30 -7.83 0.62 19.09
C ASP A 30 -6.86 -0.56 19.28
N HIS A 31 -5.70 -0.30 19.90
CA HIS A 31 -4.67 -1.31 20.08
C HIS A 31 -5.11 -2.45 21.01
N ASN A 32 -5.92 -2.15 22.03
CA ASN A 32 -6.37 -3.16 22.98
C ASN A 32 -7.33 -4.13 22.28
N VAL A 33 -8.30 -3.60 21.53
CA VAL A 33 -9.22 -4.41 20.73
C VAL A 33 -8.47 -5.24 19.69
N TYR A 34 -7.50 -4.64 18.98
CA TYR A 34 -6.63 -5.37 18.07
C TYR A 34 -5.91 -6.54 18.76
N SER A 35 -5.26 -6.30 19.90
CA SER A 35 -4.51 -7.31 20.65
C SER A 35 -5.42 -8.46 21.10
N ASP A 36 -6.60 -8.14 21.64
CA ASP A 36 -7.50 -9.12 22.22
C ASP A 36 -8.16 -9.98 21.14
N THR A 37 -8.61 -9.35 20.04
CA THR A 37 -9.14 -10.07 18.87
C THR A 37 -8.08 -10.95 18.22
N TYR A 38 -6.84 -10.44 18.05
CA TYR A 38 -5.73 -11.23 17.53
C TYR A 38 -5.46 -12.47 18.39
N LYS A 39 -5.35 -12.31 19.71
CA LYS A 39 -5.10 -13.42 20.64
C LYS A 39 -6.23 -14.45 20.60
N LYS A 40 -7.49 -14.00 20.54
CA LYS A 40 -8.67 -14.85 20.43
C LYS A 40 -8.64 -15.69 19.16
N ILE A 41 -8.34 -15.08 18.00
CA ILE A 41 -8.36 -15.76 16.69
C ILE A 41 -7.18 -16.71 16.49
N TYR A 42 -5.99 -16.34 16.97
CA TYR A 42 -4.79 -17.15 16.84
C TYR A 42 -4.52 -18.08 18.03
N GLY A 43 -5.36 -18.03 19.08
CA GLY A 43 -5.21 -18.87 20.27
C GLY A 43 -3.88 -18.63 21.00
N LEU A 44 -3.38 -17.39 21.00
CA LEU A 44 -2.06 -17.09 21.58
C LEU A 44 -2.09 -17.18 23.12
N PRO A 45 -1.05 -17.75 23.74
CA PRO A 45 -0.93 -17.79 25.18
C PRO A 45 -0.70 -16.37 25.75
N PRO A 46 -1.16 -16.08 26.98
CA PRO A 46 -1.08 -14.74 27.59
C PRO A 46 0.33 -14.16 27.73
N LYS A 47 1.39 -14.98 27.64
CA LYS A 47 2.78 -14.61 27.97
C LYS A 47 3.81 -15.22 26.99
N GLY A 48 3.68 -14.98 25.68
CA GLY A 48 4.75 -15.41 24.75
C GLY A 48 4.45 -15.35 23.25
N GLY A 49 3.20 -15.14 22.84
CA GLY A 49 2.90 -14.97 21.43
C GLY A 49 3.34 -13.59 20.91
N ARG A 50 4.09 -13.55 19.81
CA ARG A 50 4.42 -12.30 19.12
C ARG A 50 3.17 -11.79 18.38
N LEU A 51 2.70 -10.60 18.72
CA LEU A 51 1.68 -9.90 17.94
C LEU A 51 2.31 -9.42 16.62
N LEU A 52 1.65 -9.72 15.50
CA LEU A 52 2.09 -9.30 14.19
C LEU A 52 1.43 -7.99 13.80
N ASP A 53 2.22 -6.93 13.62
CA ASP A 53 1.70 -5.66 13.11
C ASP A 53 1.08 -5.85 11.72
N PHE A 54 -0.19 -5.48 11.55
CA PHE A 54 -0.89 -5.57 10.27
C PHE A 54 -0.39 -4.55 9.23
N SER A 55 0.41 -3.56 9.64
CA SER A 55 0.96 -2.52 8.76
C SER A 55 2.16 -3.01 7.93
N ASN A 56 1.96 -4.10 7.20
CA ASN A 56 2.94 -4.65 6.27
C ASN A 56 2.30 -5.06 4.96
N PHE A 57 3.13 -5.25 3.94
CA PHE A 57 2.70 -5.58 2.58
C PHE A 57 1.67 -6.69 2.51
N TYR A 58 1.94 -7.82 3.18
CA TYR A 58 1.12 -9.03 3.04
C TYR A 58 -0.27 -8.86 3.66
N GLN A 59 -0.35 -8.25 4.84
CA GLN A 59 -1.64 -8.07 5.52
C GLN A 59 -2.50 -7.03 4.80
N ILE A 60 -1.90 -5.89 4.40
CA ILE A 60 -2.61 -4.83 3.69
C ILE A 60 -3.10 -5.31 2.32
N SER A 61 -2.31 -6.11 1.58
CA SER A 61 -2.74 -6.63 0.27
C SER A 61 -3.87 -7.65 0.40
N LEU A 62 -3.91 -8.40 1.50
CA LEU A 62 -4.84 -9.51 1.67
C LEU A 62 -6.27 -9.06 1.97
N VAL A 63 -6.42 -7.89 2.59
CA VAL A 63 -7.72 -7.40 3.09
C VAL A 63 -8.35 -6.33 2.20
N SER A 64 -7.69 -5.90 1.12
CA SER A 64 -8.12 -4.78 0.26
C SER A 64 -9.51 -4.94 -0.33
N ASP A 65 -9.91 -6.17 -0.71
CA ASP A 65 -11.25 -6.48 -1.25
C ASP A 65 -12.22 -7.04 -0.18
N ASN A 66 -11.83 -7.10 1.10
CA ASN A 66 -12.61 -7.78 2.15
C ASN A 66 -13.11 -6.85 3.28
N LEU A 67 -12.83 -5.55 3.20
CA LEU A 67 -13.21 -4.57 4.22
C LEU A 67 -14.41 -3.74 3.78
N GLU A 68 -15.30 -3.45 4.72
CA GLU A 68 -16.35 -2.46 4.51
C GLU A 68 -15.77 -1.07 4.34
N ASP A 69 -16.48 -0.24 3.58
CA ASP A 69 -16.09 1.12 3.21
C ASP A 69 -15.61 1.98 4.38
N LYS A 70 -16.31 1.95 5.51
CA LYS A 70 -15.95 2.72 6.71
C LYS A 70 -14.64 2.23 7.33
N THR A 71 -14.49 0.92 7.46
CA THR A 71 -13.30 0.28 8.02
C THR A 71 -12.08 0.49 7.12
N ALA A 72 -12.24 0.31 5.81
CA ALA A 72 -11.20 0.57 4.82
C ALA A 72 -10.71 2.02 4.88
N SER A 73 -11.64 2.98 4.96
CA SER A 73 -11.33 4.41 5.07
C SER A 73 -10.59 4.74 6.37
N ALA A 74 -10.99 4.16 7.50
CA ALA A 74 -10.32 4.37 8.79
C ALA A 74 -8.91 3.72 8.83
N LEU A 75 -8.77 2.52 8.25
CA LEU A 75 -7.48 1.87 8.05
C LEU A 75 -6.55 2.74 7.20
N MET A 76 -7.06 3.33 6.11
CA MET A 76 -6.30 4.21 5.23
C MET A 76 -5.71 5.39 5.99
N ASP A 77 -6.51 6.09 6.83
CA ASP A 77 -6.01 7.19 7.66
C ASP A 77 -4.89 6.73 8.59
N TYR A 78 -5.09 5.61 9.26
CA TYR A 78 -4.10 5.07 10.17
C TYR A 78 -2.78 4.76 9.45
N ILE A 79 -2.83 4.09 8.31
CA ILE A 79 -1.64 3.74 7.53
C ILE A 79 -0.93 4.99 6.99
N LEU A 80 -1.67 5.98 6.50
CA LEU A 80 -1.10 7.23 5.99
C LEU A 80 -0.33 8.01 7.07
N HIS A 81 -0.78 7.95 8.33
CA HIS A 81 -0.16 8.67 9.45
C HIS A 81 0.80 7.82 10.28
N LYS A 82 0.98 6.54 9.94
CA LYS A 82 1.90 5.65 10.66
C LYS A 82 3.36 6.01 10.36
N LYS A 83 4.10 6.42 11.39
CA LYS A 83 5.51 6.86 11.27
C LYS A 83 6.45 5.83 10.63
N THR A 84 6.20 4.55 10.86
CA THR A 84 7.03 3.44 10.36
C THR A 84 6.66 2.99 8.94
N GLY A 85 5.63 3.60 8.33
CA GLY A 85 5.16 3.23 7.01
C GLY A 85 4.59 1.80 6.93
N ILE A 86 4.81 1.18 5.77
CA ILE A 86 4.38 -0.19 5.45
C ILE A 86 5.61 -1.08 5.38
N TYR A 87 5.74 -1.98 6.35
CA TYR A 87 6.86 -2.91 6.43
C TYR A 87 6.97 -3.76 5.15
N TYR A 88 8.22 -4.03 4.73
CA TYR A 88 8.67 -4.56 3.44
C TYR A 88 8.64 -3.61 2.23
N ILE A 89 8.05 -2.42 2.32
CA ILE A 89 7.93 -1.52 1.17
C ILE A 89 8.57 -0.16 1.46
N TYR A 90 8.07 0.51 2.48
CA TYR A 90 8.40 1.91 2.77
C TYR A 90 8.42 2.12 4.27
N ASP A 91 9.50 2.69 4.79
CA ASP A 91 9.85 2.77 6.21
C ASP A 91 9.56 4.14 6.84
N ARG A 92 8.76 4.98 6.16
CA ARG A 92 8.41 6.34 6.58
C ARG A 92 6.91 6.59 6.46
N GLN A 93 6.46 7.67 7.08
CA GLN A 93 5.07 8.11 7.03
C GLN A 93 4.63 8.44 5.59
N LEU A 94 3.46 7.93 5.17
CA LEU A 94 2.98 8.05 3.79
C LEU A 94 2.23 9.35 3.49
N SER A 95 1.74 10.06 4.51
CA SER A 95 1.20 11.42 4.37
C SER A 95 2.29 12.48 4.14
N ILE A 96 3.57 12.11 4.22
CA ILE A 96 4.70 12.97 3.89
C ILE A 96 5.27 12.53 2.54
N LEU A 97 5.23 13.43 1.56
CA LEU A 97 5.74 13.17 0.22
C LEU A 97 7.27 13.10 0.20
N PRO A 98 7.88 12.25 -0.65
CA PRO A 98 9.32 12.24 -0.85
C PRO A 98 9.82 13.60 -1.39
N GLU A 99 10.88 14.12 -0.79
CA GLU A 99 11.49 15.40 -1.20
C GLU A 99 12.08 15.33 -2.62
N VAL A 100 12.70 14.19 -2.96
CA VAL A 100 13.37 13.98 -4.25
C VAL A 100 12.64 12.90 -5.04
N PHE A 101 11.98 13.26 -6.13
CA PHE A 101 11.29 12.31 -7.01
C PHE A 101 12.24 11.31 -7.69
N LYS A 102 13.43 11.76 -8.09
CA LYS A 102 14.45 10.92 -8.74
C LYS A 102 15.28 10.12 -7.73
N SER A 103 14.60 9.39 -6.86
CA SER A 103 15.20 8.66 -5.73
C SER A 103 14.58 7.28 -5.49
N LYS A 104 15.34 6.40 -4.82
CA LYS A 104 14.82 5.08 -4.39
C LYS A 104 13.69 5.24 -3.36
N GLU A 105 13.73 6.30 -2.56
CA GLU A 105 12.69 6.65 -1.60
C GLU A 105 11.36 6.89 -2.31
N ALA A 106 11.36 7.72 -3.36
CA ALA A 106 10.17 7.97 -4.17
C ALA A 106 9.62 6.71 -4.84
N SER A 107 10.48 5.81 -5.34
CA SER A 107 10.01 4.54 -5.93
C SER A 107 9.36 3.60 -4.92
N LYS A 108 9.92 3.53 -3.70
CA LYS A 108 9.33 2.78 -2.58
C LYS A 108 8.03 3.40 -2.11
N TYR A 109 7.98 4.73 -2.03
CA TYR A 109 6.76 5.47 -1.72
C TYR A 109 5.66 5.16 -2.73
N ILE A 110 5.94 5.32 -4.04
CA ILE A 110 5.00 4.99 -5.12
C ILE A 110 4.54 3.53 -5.01
N ALA A 111 5.44 2.61 -4.64
CA ALA A 111 5.08 1.22 -4.43
C ALA A 111 4.12 0.98 -3.26
N ALA A 112 4.24 1.75 -2.18
CA ALA A 112 3.28 1.72 -1.08
C ALA A 112 1.93 2.31 -1.51
N ILE A 113 1.92 3.39 -2.31
CA ILE A 113 0.68 3.95 -2.84
C ILE A 113 0.03 3.02 -3.87
N GLU A 114 0.80 2.30 -4.67
CA GLU A 114 0.28 1.25 -5.57
C GLU A 114 -0.51 0.19 -4.78
N LEU A 115 0.02 -0.25 -3.64
CA LEU A 115 -0.70 -1.17 -2.74
C LEU A 115 -1.99 -0.54 -2.18
N LEU A 116 -1.93 0.70 -1.70
CA LEU A 116 -3.10 1.39 -1.16
C LEU A 116 -4.16 1.70 -2.24
N SER A 117 -3.76 1.84 -3.51
CA SER A 117 -4.67 2.05 -4.63
C SER A 117 -5.55 0.83 -4.94
N GLU A 118 -5.25 -0.34 -4.38
CA GLU A 118 -6.08 -1.54 -4.51
C GLU A 118 -7.39 -1.42 -3.72
N TYR A 119 -7.46 -0.51 -2.74
CA TYR A 119 -8.68 -0.22 -1.97
C TYR A 119 -9.61 0.65 -2.82
N LYS A 120 -10.54 0.01 -3.53
CA LYS A 120 -11.43 0.65 -4.51
C LYS A 120 -12.47 1.60 -3.90
N ASN A 121 -12.63 1.57 -2.58
CA ASN A 121 -13.54 2.45 -1.84
C ASN A 121 -13.31 3.94 -2.21
N PRO A 122 -14.38 4.71 -2.51
CA PRO A 122 -14.25 6.12 -2.88
C PRO A 122 -13.53 6.99 -1.83
N GLY A 123 -13.82 6.79 -0.54
CA GLY A 123 -13.17 7.52 0.56
C GLY A 123 -11.67 7.19 0.70
N CYS A 124 -11.26 5.97 0.37
CA CYS A 124 -9.84 5.59 0.31
C CYS A 124 -9.13 6.31 -0.85
N LYS A 125 -9.78 6.39 -2.02
CA LYS A 125 -9.24 7.11 -3.18
C LYS A 125 -9.09 8.60 -2.92
N GLU A 126 -10.10 9.22 -2.31
CA GLU A 126 -10.07 10.65 -1.94
C GLU A 126 -8.84 10.99 -1.07
N LYS A 127 -8.51 10.12 -0.12
CA LYS A 127 -7.34 10.29 0.77
C LYS A 127 -5.99 10.20 0.06
N LEU A 128 -5.95 9.69 -1.18
CA LEU A 128 -4.74 9.57 -1.99
C LEU A 128 -4.62 10.66 -3.06
N MET A 129 -5.56 11.62 -3.12
CA MET A 129 -5.56 12.66 -4.16
C MET A 129 -4.34 13.58 -4.10
N PHE A 130 -3.79 13.84 -2.90
CA PHE A 130 -2.54 14.59 -2.76
C PHE A 130 -1.36 13.93 -3.50
N VAL A 131 -1.39 12.60 -3.67
CA VAL A 131 -0.37 11.87 -4.46
C VAL A 131 -0.57 12.12 -5.95
N VAL A 132 -1.81 12.22 -6.42
CA VAL A 132 -2.11 12.56 -7.83
C VAL A 132 -1.61 13.96 -8.14
N GLU A 133 -1.85 14.92 -7.24
CA GLU A 133 -1.33 16.29 -7.35
C GLU A 133 0.20 16.29 -7.39
N TRP A 134 0.84 15.60 -6.44
CA TRP A 134 2.30 15.47 -6.42
C TRP A 134 2.84 14.88 -7.71
N LEU A 135 2.31 13.74 -8.18
CA LEU A 135 2.78 13.10 -9.42
C LEU A 135 2.62 14.02 -10.64
N ASN A 136 1.57 14.84 -10.70
CA ASN A 136 1.42 15.83 -11.77
C ASN A 136 2.49 16.92 -11.71
N THR A 137 2.94 17.35 -10.53
CA THR A 137 4.08 18.30 -10.42
C THR A 137 5.42 17.71 -10.87
N GLN A 138 5.55 16.38 -10.86
CA GLN A 138 6.76 15.66 -11.28
C GLN A 138 6.78 15.31 -12.77
N LYS A 139 5.74 15.70 -13.50
CA LYS A 139 5.60 15.46 -14.94
C LYS A 139 6.56 16.38 -15.71
N GLU A 140 7.38 15.79 -16.58
CA GLU A 140 8.25 16.53 -17.49
C GLU A 140 7.44 17.07 -18.70
N GLY A 141 8.03 17.98 -19.48
CA GLY A 141 7.31 18.82 -20.45
C GLY A 141 6.29 18.12 -21.35
N GLU A 142 6.66 17.01 -22.01
CA GLU A 142 5.78 16.27 -22.93
C GLU A 142 4.76 15.34 -22.23
N GLY A 143 4.61 15.44 -20.91
CA GLY A 143 3.65 14.65 -20.16
C GLY A 143 4.18 13.33 -19.61
N TYR A 144 5.49 13.11 -19.69
CA TYR A 144 6.16 11.89 -19.26
C TYR A 144 6.78 12.01 -17.86
N TRP A 145 7.14 10.87 -17.28
CA TRP A 145 7.90 10.83 -16.03
C TRP A 145 9.25 10.16 -16.24
N ASP A 146 10.29 10.73 -15.63
CA ASP A 146 11.62 10.13 -15.55
C ASP A 146 12.09 10.11 -14.10
N MET A 147 12.09 8.94 -13.46
CA MET A 147 12.61 8.80 -12.09
C MET A 147 14.15 8.76 -12.04
N GLY A 148 14.84 8.77 -13.17
CA GLY A 148 16.30 8.75 -13.20
C GLY A 148 16.93 7.37 -13.00
N THR A 149 18.22 7.27 -13.30
CA THR A 149 18.95 5.99 -13.39
C THR A 149 19.23 5.33 -12.04
N THR A 150 19.28 6.11 -10.96
CA THR A 150 19.64 5.67 -9.60
C THR A 150 18.50 4.94 -8.89
N VAL A 151 17.28 5.00 -9.44
CA VAL A 151 16.07 4.47 -8.84
C VAL A 151 15.93 2.95 -8.98
N LYS A 152 16.67 2.35 -9.91
CA LYS A 152 16.68 0.90 -10.10
C LYS A 152 17.12 0.20 -8.80
N ASP A 153 16.18 -0.49 -8.15
CA ASP A 153 16.39 -1.20 -6.89
C ASP A 153 16.42 -2.73 -7.05
N GLY A 154 16.11 -3.24 -8.25
CA GLY A 154 16.09 -4.67 -8.56
C GLY A 154 14.88 -5.42 -7.99
N VAL A 155 13.98 -4.73 -7.28
CA VAL A 155 12.79 -5.28 -6.63
C VAL A 155 11.53 -4.85 -7.37
N ARG A 156 11.45 -3.58 -7.77
CA ARG A 156 10.33 -3.04 -8.55
C ARG A 156 10.68 -3.16 -10.03
N PHE A 157 10.08 -4.17 -10.67
CA PHE A 157 10.41 -4.63 -12.02
C PHE A 157 10.34 -3.49 -13.05
N PRO A 158 11.47 -3.13 -13.69
CA PRO A 158 11.38 -2.38 -14.93
C PRO A 158 10.76 -3.30 -15.99
N LEU A 159 9.78 -2.80 -16.75
CA LEU A 159 9.21 -3.53 -17.89
C LEU A 159 10.25 -3.72 -19.01
N SER A 160 11.23 -2.82 -19.07
CA SER A 160 12.33 -2.84 -20.02
C SER A 160 13.59 -3.47 -19.44
N ASN A 161 14.29 -4.25 -20.28
CA ASN A 161 15.55 -4.94 -19.93
C ASN A 161 16.71 -4.00 -19.51
N SER A 162 16.62 -2.69 -19.82
CA SER A 162 17.67 -1.73 -19.47
C SER A 162 17.15 -0.32 -19.27
N TRP A 163 17.34 0.20 -18.05
CA TRP A 163 17.14 1.61 -17.70
C TRP A 163 18.38 2.48 -17.96
N ARG A 164 19.45 1.91 -18.54
CA ARG A 164 20.61 2.70 -19.02
C ARG A 164 20.23 3.57 -20.21
N LYS A 165 19.31 3.09 -21.06
CA LYS A 165 18.72 3.88 -22.16
C LYS A 165 17.63 4.78 -21.58
N LYS A 166 17.75 6.10 -21.81
CA LYS A 166 16.81 7.10 -21.28
C LYS A 166 15.40 6.83 -21.78
N GLU A 167 15.25 6.49 -23.05
CA GLU A 167 13.96 6.30 -23.72
C GLU A 167 13.17 5.15 -23.10
N LEU A 168 13.84 4.03 -22.78
CA LEU A 168 13.22 2.87 -22.14
C LEU A 168 12.80 3.18 -20.70
N ARG A 169 13.65 3.88 -19.95
CA ARG A 169 13.35 4.28 -18.57
C ARG A 169 12.15 5.22 -18.51
N VAL A 170 12.10 6.22 -19.37
CA VAL A 170 10.98 7.17 -19.46
C VAL A 170 9.67 6.44 -19.78
N LYS A 171 9.69 5.49 -20.73
CA LYS A 171 8.51 4.66 -21.05
C LYS A 171 8.02 3.85 -19.85
N ASP A 172 8.92 3.16 -19.15
CA ASP A 172 8.56 2.35 -17.98
C ASP A 172 8.01 3.22 -16.83
N CYS A 173 8.67 4.33 -16.52
CA CYS A 173 8.24 5.27 -15.47
C CYS A 173 6.86 5.85 -15.81
N THR A 174 6.68 6.29 -17.06
CA THR A 174 5.41 6.82 -17.55
C THR A 174 4.31 5.79 -17.47
N TYR A 175 4.56 4.54 -17.90
CA TYR A 175 3.56 3.47 -17.81
C TYR A 175 3.16 3.21 -16.36
N ARG A 176 4.14 3.05 -15.45
CA ARG A 176 3.90 2.78 -14.03
C ARG A 176 3.03 3.87 -13.40
N ILE A 177 3.42 5.14 -13.58
CA ILE A 177 2.74 6.28 -12.98
C ILE A 177 1.36 6.51 -13.61
N SER A 178 1.24 6.40 -14.94
CA SER A 178 -0.06 6.50 -15.62
C SER A 178 -1.04 5.43 -15.13
N ARG A 179 -0.57 4.19 -14.93
CA ARG A 179 -1.39 3.10 -14.39
C ARG A 179 -1.85 3.40 -12.96
N LEU A 180 -0.93 3.88 -12.11
CA LEU A 180 -1.28 4.28 -10.75
C LEU A 180 -2.32 5.41 -10.74
N MET A 181 -2.11 6.46 -11.53
CA MET A 181 -3.05 7.57 -11.63
C MET A 181 -4.45 7.10 -12.06
N LYS A 182 -4.53 6.19 -13.04
CA LYS A 182 -5.80 5.60 -13.46
C LYS A 182 -6.51 4.86 -12.31
N ASN A 183 -5.77 4.17 -11.45
CA ASN A 183 -6.36 3.48 -10.29
C ASN A 183 -6.85 4.45 -9.21
N LEU A 184 -6.15 5.58 -9.03
CA LEU A 184 -6.45 6.58 -8.00
C LEU A 184 -7.64 7.48 -8.38
N VAL A 185 -7.79 7.81 -9.66
CA VAL A 185 -8.92 8.64 -10.11
C VAL A 185 -10.22 7.84 -10.01
N ILE A 186 -11.28 8.50 -9.53
CA ILE A 186 -12.64 7.98 -9.56
C ILE A 186 -13.15 8.24 -10.97
N ASP A 187 -13.48 7.18 -11.71
CA ASP A 187 -14.20 7.32 -12.98
C ASP A 187 -15.52 8.05 -12.65
N LYS A 188 -15.68 9.26 -13.20
CA LYS A 188 -16.89 10.07 -13.07
C LYS A 188 -18.01 9.52 -13.95
#